data_AF-X1JRN3-F1
#
_entry.id   AF-X1JRN3-F1
#
_cell.length_a   1.000
_cell.length_b   1.000
_cell.length_c   1.000
_cell.angle_alpha   90.00
_cell.angle_beta   90.00
_cell.angle_gamma   90.00
#
_symmetry.space_group_name_H-M   'P 1'
#
loop_
_entity.id
_entity.type
_entity.pdbx_description
1 polymer ?
#
loop_
_entity_poly.entity_id
_entity_poly.type
_entity_poly.pdbx_seq_one_letter_code
_entity_poly.pdbx_strand_id
1 'polypeptide(L)'
;MPELPDESIDCTLTSPPYYGLRDYGEDVKEIWGGDPDCEHTWKSVIKHRTAGGPQVPQSKWKNNKAVVDGQRDKKSDFCSECNAWYGALGLEPTFQLYLDHMMIICQETKRVLKKTGSFWLNMGDTYSGSGKGYGWVDPKYTSQHSVRNEMKPQQFIINLPSKCLIGIPWRLVLRLID
;
A
#
# COMPACT_ATOMS: atom_id res chain seq x y z
N MET A 1 -10.41 8.27 15.09
CA MET A 1 -11.58 8.79 15.82
C MET A 1 -11.86 8.10 17.18
N PRO A 2 -10.89 7.50 17.91
CA PRO A 2 -11.24 6.73 19.11
C PRO A 2 -11.91 7.55 20.21
N GLU A 3 -11.58 8.83 20.29
CA GLU A 3 -12.05 9.73 21.36
C GLU A 3 -13.46 10.30 21.12
N LEU A 4 -14.01 10.16 19.91
CA LEU A 4 -15.34 10.68 19.60
C LEU A 4 -16.42 9.73 20.17
N PRO A 5 -17.46 10.26 20.83
CA PRO A 5 -18.58 9.44 21.31
C PRO A 5 -19.33 8.76 20.17
N ASP A 6 -20.00 7.66 20.50
CA ASP A 6 -20.91 6.97 19.61
C ASP A 6 -22.06 7.90 19.20
N GLU A 7 -22.57 7.73 17.96
CA GLU A 7 -23.72 8.46 17.44
C GLU A 7 -23.65 9.99 17.64
N SER A 8 -22.45 10.58 17.55
CA SER A 8 -22.21 12.01 17.77
C SER A 8 -22.15 12.85 16.50
N ILE A 9 -21.99 12.21 15.33
CA ILE A 9 -21.78 12.87 14.02
C ILE A 9 -23.00 12.71 13.11
N ASP A 10 -23.45 13.80 12.49
CA ASP A 10 -24.57 13.79 11.54
C ASP A 10 -24.15 13.41 10.12
N CYS A 11 -22.94 13.79 9.71
CA CYS A 11 -22.47 13.54 8.35
C CYS A 11 -20.96 13.32 8.31
N THR A 12 -20.53 12.33 7.54
CA THR A 12 -19.12 12.09 7.21
C THR A 12 -18.95 12.11 5.70
N LEU A 13 -17.91 12.82 5.23
CA LEU A 13 -17.54 12.94 3.82
C LEU A 13 -16.04 12.78 3.72
N THR A 14 -15.57 11.84 2.91
CA THR A 14 -14.12 11.62 2.77
C THR A 14 -13.74 11.02 1.42
N SER A 15 -12.45 11.09 1.10
CA SER A 15 -11.80 10.38 0.01
C SER A 15 -10.50 9.76 0.55
N PRO A 16 -10.42 8.43 0.76
CA PRO A 16 -9.21 7.80 1.25
C PRO A 16 -8.11 7.86 0.18
N PRO A 17 -6.83 7.70 0.56
CA PRO A 17 -5.78 7.35 -0.39
C PRO A 17 -6.22 6.15 -1.24
N TYR A 18 -6.25 6.33 -2.55
CA TYR A 18 -6.64 5.28 -3.47
C TYR A 18 -5.53 4.24 -3.59
N TYR A 19 -5.93 2.97 -3.61
CA TYR A 19 -5.01 1.85 -3.66
C TYR A 19 -4.00 1.97 -4.81
N GLY A 20 -2.72 1.97 -4.48
CA GLY A 20 -1.62 1.94 -5.44
C GLY A 20 -1.43 3.20 -6.27
N LEU A 21 -1.97 4.36 -5.86
CA LEU A 21 -1.88 5.59 -6.65
C LEU A 21 -0.97 6.68 -6.09
N ARG A 22 -0.83 6.82 -4.77
CA ARG A 22 0.00 7.87 -4.14
C ARG A 22 0.74 7.32 -2.92
N ASP A 23 1.96 7.80 -2.75
CA ASP A 23 2.77 7.66 -1.54
C ASP A 23 2.95 9.06 -0.96
N TYR A 24 2.54 9.25 0.29
CA TYR A 24 2.58 10.55 0.97
C TYR A 24 3.79 10.69 1.91
N GLY A 25 4.63 9.66 2.03
CA GLY A 25 5.81 9.70 2.88
C GLY A 25 5.73 8.81 4.13
N GLU A 26 6.74 8.96 4.99
CA GLU A 26 6.89 8.15 6.21
C GLU A 26 5.97 8.60 7.35
N ASP A 27 5.58 9.88 7.34
CA ASP A 27 4.78 10.54 8.37
C ASP A 27 3.33 10.04 8.45
N VAL A 28 2.82 9.45 7.36
CA VAL A 28 1.47 8.87 7.27
C VAL A 28 1.45 7.35 7.52
N LYS A 29 2.59 6.74 7.84
CA LYS A 29 2.65 5.29 8.09
C LYS A 29 2.26 4.97 9.52
N GLU A 30 1.37 4.01 9.65
CA GLU A 30 0.82 3.55 10.92
C GLU A 30 0.93 2.03 11.01
N ILE A 31 0.71 1.48 12.21
CA ILE A 31 0.59 0.05 12.44
C ILE A 31 -0.89 -0.33 12.30
N TRP A 32 -1.17 -1.26 11.38
CA TRP A 32 -2.52 -1.72 11.07
C TRP A 32 -2.69 -3.19 11.46
N GLY A 33 -3.79 -3.47 12.17
CA GLY A 33 -4.15 -4.82 12.59
C GLY A 33 -3.16 -5.46 13.57
N GLY A 34 -3.25 -6.79 13.71
CA GLY A 34 -2.48 -7.55 14.68
C GLY A 34 -2.96 -7.39 16.12
N ASP A 35 -2.12 -7.83 17.05
CA ASP A 35 -2.38 -7.78 18.49
C ASP A 35 -1.97 -6.40 19.07
N PRO A 36 -2.89 -5.65 19.69
CA PRO A 36 -2.61 -4.36 20.32
C PRO A 36 -1.57 -4.42 21.45
N ASP A 37 -1.43 -5.58 22.10
CA ASP A 37 -0.49 -5.79 23.21
C ASP A 37 0.89 -6.29 22.73
N CYS A 38 1.10 -6.39 21.40
CA CYS A 38 2.37 -6.81 20.82
C CYS A 38 3.36 -5.66 20.74
N GLU A 39 4.59 -5.88 21.18
CA GLU A 39 5.72 -4.93 21.02
C GLU A 39 6.15 -4.71 19.56
N HIS A 40 5.60 -5.49 18.62
CA HIS A 40 5.86 -5.49 17.18
C HIS A 40 7.35 -5.60 16.76
N THR A 41 7.75 -6.80 16.29
CA THR A 41 9.11 -7.04 15.80
C THR A 41 9.19 -7.16 14.28
N TRP A 42 9.96 -6.25 13.65
CA TRP A 42 10.15 -6.15 12.19
C TRP A 42 11.46 -6.80 11.74
N LYS A 43 11.45 -8.13 11.57
CA LYS A 43 12.65 -8.90 11.19
C LYS A 43 13.13 -8.55 9.76
N SER A 44 14.44 -8.58 9.53
CA SER A 44 15.02 -8.39 8.20
C SER A 44 14.71 -9.58 7.29
N VAL A 45 14.34 -9.28 6.05
CA VAL A 45 14.14 -10.27 4.99
C VAL A 45 15.34 -10.19 4.05
N ILE A 46 16.18 -11.23 4.05
CA ILE A 46 17.28 -11.36 3.10
C ILE A 46 16.71 -11.80 1.76
N LYS A 47 16.70 -10.92 0.76
CA LYS A 47 16.39 -11.30 -0.62
C LYS A 47 17.62 -11.94 -1.27
N HIS A 48 17.79 -13.26 -1.13
CA HIS A 48 18.72 -13.97 -1.99
C HIS A 48 18.19 -13.92 -3.43
N ARG A 49 18.94 -13.28 -4.34
CA ARG A 49 18.68 -13.45 -5.77
C ARG A 49 18.96 -14.90 -6.13
N THR A 50 17.96 -15.63 -6.60
CA THR A 50 18.18 -16.89 -7.31
C THR A 50 19.00 -16.58 -8.57
N ALA A 51 20.19 -17.16 -8.66
CA ALA A 51 21.10 -16.98 -9.78
C ALA A 51 20.52 -17.64 -11.05
N GLY A 52 19.69 -16.90 -11.78
CA GLY A 52 19.12 -17.32 -13.07
C GLY A 52 19.57 -16.46 -14.25
N GLY A 53 20.57 -15.58 -14.05
CA GLY A 53 21.13 -14.73 -15.10
C GLY A 53 22.42 -15.29 -15.69
N PRO A 54 22.83 -14.85 -16.90
CA PRO A 54 24.11 -15.24 -17.49
C PRO A 54 25.27 -14.98 -16.51
N GLN A 55 26.19 -15.94 -16.37
CA GLN A 55 27.35 -15.79 -15.50
C GLN A 55 28.21 -14.61 -15.98
N VAL A 56 28.26 -13.55 -15.18
CA VAL A 56 29.09 -12.37 -15.47
C VAL A 56 30.51 -12.65 -14.96
N PRO A 57 31.57 -12.53 -15.80
CA PRO A 57 32.94 -12.77 -15.39
C PRO A 57 33.36 -11.93 -14.17
N GLN A 58 34.04 -12.54 -13.19
CA GLN A 58 34.43 -11.93 -11.91
C GLN A 58 35.22 -10.61 -12.07
N SER A 59 35.94 -10.44 -13.18
CA SER A 59 36.68 -9.22 -13.53
C SER A 59 35.79 -7.98 -13.71
N LYS A 60 34.49 -8.14 -14.01
CA LYS A 60 33.52 -7.04 -14.14
C LYS A 60 32.83 -6.63 -12.85
N TRP A 61 33.13 -7.29 -11.72
CA TRP A 61 32.45 -7.07 -10.44
C TRP A 61 33.02 -5.87 -9.68
N LYS A 62 34.29 -5.51 -9.94
CA LYS A 62 35.01 -4.50 -9.15
C LYS A 62 34.49 -3.06 -9.30
N ASN A 63 33.70 -2.77 -10.35
CA ASN A 63 33.21 -1.41 -10.65
C ASN A 63 31.69 -1.28 -10.61
N ASN A 64 30.95 -2.33 -10.22
CA ASN A 64 29.50 -2.35 -10.36
C ASN A 64 28.83 -2.13 -8.99
N LYS A 65 28.58 -0.86 -8.64
CA LYS A 65 27.85 -0.46 -7.41
C LYS A 65 26.55 -1.26 -7.19
N ALA A 66 25.90 -1.71 -8.27
CA ALA A 66 24.69 -2.52 -8.22
C ALA A 66 24.87 -3.92 -7.61
N VAL A 67 26.08 -4.48 -7.60
CA VAL A 67 26.37 -5.78 -6.97
C VAL A 67 26.61 -5.61 -5.47
N VAL A 68 27.22 -4.49 -5.05
CA VAL A 68 27.51 -4.18 -3.65
C VAL A 68 26.26 -3.67 -2.92
N ASP A 69 25.41 -2.89 -3.60
CA ASP A 69 24.13 -2.40 -3.06
C ASP A 69 22.98 -3.41 -3.13
N GLY A 70 23.16 -4.52 -3.86
CA GLY A 70 22.11 -5.51 -4.11
C GLY A 70 21.80 -6.45 -2.95
N GLN A 71 22.61 -6.42 -1.89
CA GLN A 71 22.49 -7.24 -0.67
C GLN A 71 22.17 -6.38 0.55
N ARG A 72 21.20 -5.49 0.45
CA ARG A 72 20.71 -4.75 1.63
C ARG A 72 19.56 -5.53 2.26
N ASP A 73 19.71 -5.84 3.54
CA ASP A 73 18.62 -6.32 4.38
C ASP A 73 17.46 -5.33 4.33
N LYS A 74 16.31 -5.75 3.79
CA LYS A 74 15.08 -4.95 3.91
C LYS A 74 14.32 -5.45 5.12
N LYS A 75 13.98 -4.57 6.08
CA LYS A 75 13.04 -4.93 7.15
C LYS A 75 11.70 -5.33 6.55
N SER A 76 11.07 -6.35 7.12
CA SER A 76 9.71 -6.73 6.80
C SER A 76 8.77 -5.57 7.16
N ASP A 77 7.79 -5.31 6.29
CA ASP A 77 6.69 -4.37 6.57
C ASP A 77 5.60 -5.06 7.44
N PHE A 78 5.77 -6.35 7.78
CA PHE A 78 4.90 -7.12 8.67
C PHE A 78 5.62 -7.53 9.96
N CYS A 79 4.89 -7.45 11.06
CA CYS A 79 5.34 -7.92 12.37
C CYS A 79 5.49 -9.44 12.33
N SER A 80 6.65 -9.94 12.78
CA SER A 80 6.94 -11.37 12.78
C SER A 80 6.21 -12.18 13.85
N GLU A 81 5.55 -11.53 14.80
CA GLU A 81 4.87 -12.19 15.94
C GLU A 81 3.35 -12.13 15.81
N CYS A 82 2.77 -10.98 15.42
CA CYS A 82 1.32 -10.79 15.32
C CYS A 82 0.79 -10.46 13.92
N ASN A 83 1.69 -10.39 12.92
CA ASN A 83 1.36 -10.09 11.52
C ASN A 83 0.70 -8.71 11.28
N ALA A 84 0.77 -7.79 12.25
CA ALA A 84 0.45 -6.37 12.03
C ALA A 84 1.26 -5.80 10.87
N TRP A 85 0.67 -4.90 10.09
CA TRP A 85 1.32 -4.27 8.95
C TRP A 85 1.72 -2.83 9.26
N TYR A 86 2.98 -2.46 9.03
CA TYR A 86 3.44 -1.09 9.11
C TYR A 86 3.46 -0.45 7.73
N GLY A 87 2.62 0.55 7.51
CA GLY A 87 2.50 1.20 6.21
C GLY A 87 1.43 2.29 6.16
N ALA A 88 1.32 2.93 4.99
CA ALA A 88 0.36 3.98 4.74
C ALA A 88 -0.85 3.42 3.98
N LEU A 89 -2.06 3.81 4.39
CA LEU A 89 -3.31 3.41 3.73
C LEU A 89 -3.21 3.63 2.21
N GLY A 90 -3.63 2.63 1.43
CA GLY A 90 -3.53 2.62 -0.03
C GLY A 90 -2.21 2.08 -0.57
N LEU A 91 -1.20 1.82 0.27
CA LEU A 91 0.07 1.19 -0.10
C LEU A 91 0.16 -0.28 0.32
N GLU A 92 -0.95 -0.90 0.67
CA GLU A 92 -1.00 -2.30 1.10
C GLU A 92 -0.48 -3.22 -0.01
N PRO A 93 0.30 -4.26 0.34
CA PRO A 93 0.82 -5.21 -0.63
C PRO A 93 -0.28 -5.95 -1.41
N THR A 94 -1.50 -6.05 -0.88
CA THR A 94 -2.65 -6.64 -1.58
C THR A 94 -3.86 -5.72 -1.47
N PHE A 95 -4.72 -5.73 -2.49
CA PHE A 95 -5.97 -4.96 -2.43
C PHE A 95 -6.95 -5.54 -1.39
N GLN A 96 -6.83 -6.82 -1.03
CA GLN A 96 -7.59 -7.42 0.06
C GLN A 96 -7.25 -6.76 1.38
N LEU A 97 -5.96 -6.61 1.69
CA LEU A 97 -5.53 -5.97 2.93
C LEU A 97 -5.97 -4.49 2.98
N TYR A 98 -5.92 -3.78 1.84
CA TYR A 98 -6.49 -2.43 1.73
C TYR A 98 -8.00 -2.42 2.05
N LEU A 99 -8.77 -3.36 1.50
CA LEU A 99 -10.19 -3.47 1.79
C LEU A 99 -10.44 -3.79 3.27
N ASP A 100 -9.61 -4.63 3.89
CA ASP A 100 -9.73 -4.96 5.30
C ASP A 100 -9.47 -3.74 6.20
N HIS A 101 -8.46 -2.90 5.87
CA HIS A 101 -8.23 -1.63 6.55
C HIS A 101 -9.34 -0.61 6.31
N MET A 102 -9.88 -0.55 5.09
CA MET A 102 -11.05 0.28 4.79
C MET A 102 -12.25 -0.13 5.64
N MET A 103 -12.46 -1.42 5.91
CA MET A 103 -13.52 -1.89 6.80
C MET A 103 -13.33 -1.41 8.24
N ILE A 104 -12.11 -1.42 8.77
CA ILE A 104 -11.80 -0.86 10.11
C ILE A 104 -12.23 0.62 10.18
N ILE A 105 -11.85 1.41 9.17
CA ILE A 105 -12.19 2.84 9.11
C ILE A 105 -13.71 3.04 8.97
N CYS A 106 -14.37 2.27 8.11
CA CYS A 106 -15.81 2.36 7.90
C CYS A 106 -16.60 1.93 9.14
N GLN A 107 -16.12 0.95 9.91
CA GLN A 107 -16.71 0.55 11.18
C GLN A 107 -16.62 1.66 12.22
N GLU A 108 -15.45 2.30 12.36
CA GLU A 108 -15.31 3.47 13.25
C GLU A 108 -16.17 4.65 12.79
N THR A 109 -16.25 4.87 11.48
CA THR A 109 -17.14 5.88 10.90
C THR A 109 -18.60 5.59 11.25
N LYS A 110 -19.04 4.33 11.13
CA LYS A 110 -20.39 3.88 11.48
C LYS A 110 -20.68 4.06 12.97
N ARG A 111 -19.71 3.78 13.85
CA ARG A 111 -19.84 3.94 15.32
C ARG A 111 -20.16 5.38 15.70
N VAL A 112 -19.41 6.34 15.16
CA VAL A 112 -19.58 7.76 15.51
C VAL A 112 -20.77 8.40 14.79
N LEU A 113 -21.24 7.83 13.68
CA LEU A 113 -22.37 8.35 12.92
C LEU A 113 -23.70 8.07 13.64
N LYS A 114 -24.56 9.08 13.74
CA LYS A 114 -25.94 8.91 14.21
C LYS A 114 -26.69 7.93 13.33
N LYS A 115 -27.71 7.27 13.88
CA LYS A 115 -28.60 6.38 13.10
C LYS A 115 -29.29 7.07 11.93
N THR A 116 -29.51 8.39 12.02
CA THR A 116 -30.08 9.23 10.96
C THR A 116 -29.03 9.93 10.10
N GLY A 117 -27.75 9.72 10.39
CA GLY A 117 -26.65 10.39 9.71
C GLY A 117 -26.37 9.82 8.33
N SER A 118 -25.56 10.55 7.55
CA SER A 118 -25.16 10.14 6.20
C SER A 118 -23.65 9.98 6.07
N PHE A 119 -23.21 8.95 5.34
CA PHE A 119 -21.81 8.74 4.98
C PHE A 119 -21.63 8.84 3.47
N TRP A 120 -20.67 9.67 3.05
CA TRP A 120 -20.30 9.88 1.66
C TRP A 120 -18.82 9.52 1.47
N LEU A 121 -18.57 8.53 0.60
CA LEU A 121 -17.23 8.06 0.29
C LEU A 121 -16.94 8.29 -1.19
N ASN A 122 -15.98 9.18 -1.49
CA ASN A 122 -15.47 9.37 -2.83
C ASN A 122 -14.27 8.45 -3.07
N MET A 123 -14.40 7.49 -3.98
CA MET A 123 -13.36 6.49 -4.25
C MET A 123 -13.27 6.18 -5.74
N GLY A 124 -12.04 6.28 -6.27
CA GLY A 124 -11.69 5.83 -7.61
C GLY A 124 -11.16 4.40 -7.60
N ASP A 125 -11.20 3.75 -8.77
CA ASP A 125 -10.63 2.42 -8.95
C ASP A 125 -9.20 2.49 -9.51
N THR A 126 -8.47 1.40 -9.33
CA THR A 126 -7.09 1.24 -9.79
C THR A 126 -7.01 0.13 -10.81
N TYR A 127 -6.17 0.33 -11.83
CA TYR A 127 -5.86 -0.70 -12.80
C TYR A 127 -4.79 -1.65 -12.27
N SER A 128 -4.99 -2.95 -12.44
CA SER A 128 -3.90 -3.92 -12.42
C SER A 128 -2.90 -3.58 -13.53
N GLY A 129 -1.60 -3.68 -13.29
CA GLY A 129 -0.63 -3.28 -14.32
C GLY A 129 0.82 -3.59 -13.99
N SER A 130 1.59 -3.85 -15.05
CA SER A 130 2.95 -4.37 -15.00
C SER A 130 4.04 -3.32 -14.71
N GLY A 131 3.66 -2.07 -14.43
CA GLY A 131 4.64 -1.00 -14.22
C GLY A 131 5.28 -0.37 -15.45
N LYS A 132 4.74 -0.62 -16.66
CA LYS A 132 5.23 0.04 -17.89
C LYS A 132 5.02 1.55 -17.78
N GLY A 133 6.13 2.30 -17.70
CA GLY A 133 6.18 3.75 -17.50
C GLY A 133 6.77 4.21 -16.16
N TYR A 134 7.01 3.28 -15.20
CA TYR A 134 7.75 3.59 -13.98
C TYR A 134 9.21 3.93 -14.33
N GLY A 135 9.71 5.06 -13.84
CA GLY A 135 11.03 5.60 -14.17
C GLY A 135 11.08 6.37 -15.49
N TRP A 136 10.00 6.41 -16.28
CA TRP A 136 10.00 7.11 -17.56
C TRP A 136 9.71 8.60 -17.36
N VAL A 137 10.70 9.43 -17.65
CA VAL A 137 10.59 10.90 -17.65
C VAL A 137 10.36 11.35 -19.08
N ASP A 138 9.28 12.12 -19.31
CA ASP A 138 9.03 12.72 -20.62
C ASP A 138 10.16 13.72 -20.94
N PRO A 139 10.88 13.57 -22.07
CA PRO A 139 11.93 14.50 -22.47
C PRO A 139 11.47 15.96 -22.59
N LYS A 140 10.16 16.21 -22.76
CA LYS A 140 9.56 17.54 -22.81
C LYS A 140 9.36 18.18 -21.43
N TYR A 141 9.30 17.37 -20.37
CA TYR A 141 8.97 17.79 -19.01
C TYR A 141 9.97 17.26 -17.97
N THR A 142 11.27 17.45 -18.24
CA THR A 142 12.37 16.92 -17.43
C THR A 142 12.46 17.47 -16.00
N SER A 143 11.84 18.62 -15.72
CA SER A 143 11.85 19.28 -14.41
C SER A 143 10.61 19.00 -13.54
N GLN A 144 9.62 18.24 -14.04
CA GLN A 144 8.45 17.92 -13.23
C GLN A 144 8.74 16.74 -12.30
N HIS A 145 8.48 16.91 -11.01
CA HIS A 145 8.41 15.81 -10.05
C HIS A 145 7.31 14.84 -10.48
N SER A 146 7.69 13.73 -11.12
CA SER A 146 6.74 12.69 -11.48
C SER A 146 6.57 11.73 -10.29
N VAL A 147 5.43 11.83 -9.59
CA VAL A 147 5.00 10.81 -8.59
C VAL A 147 4.95 9.39 -9.18
N ARG A 148 4.91 9.28 -10.53
CA ARG A 148 5.05 8.01 -11.27
C ARG A 148 6.37 7.27 -11.02
N ASN A 149 7.40 7.93 -10.52
CA ASN A 149 8.73 7.32 -10.29
C ASN A 149 8.98 6.95 -8.83
N GLU A 150 8.06 7.29 -7.92
CA GLU A 150 8.23 7.06 -6.49
C GLU A 150 7.67 5.68 -6.09
N MET A 151 6.51 5.30 -6.62
CA MET A 151 5.84 4.03 -6.31
C MET A 151 6.26 2.89 -7.25
N LYS A 152 7.00 1.91 -6.72
CA LYS A 152 7.45 0.74 -7.51
C LYS A 152 6.29 -0.20 -7.82
N PRO A 153 5.98 -0.48 -9.09
CA PRO A 153 4.86 -1.35 -9.46
C PRO A 153 4.94 -2.77 -8.87
N GLN A 154 6.16 -3.27 -8.62
CA GLN A 154 6.40 -4.59 -8.02
C GLN A 154 6.09 -4.65 -6.52
N GLN A 155 5.66 -3.55 -5.89
CA GLN A 155 5.27 -3.53 -4.48
C GLN A 155 3.88 -4.11 -4.23
N PHE A 156 3.06 -4.26 -5.28
CA PHE A 156 1.69 -4.78 -5.19
C PHE A 156 1.60 -6.20 -5.74
N ILE A 157 1.07 -7.11 -4.94
CA ILE A 157 0.79 -8.51 -5.27
C ILE A 157 -0.64 -8.55 -5.82
N ILE A 158 -0.77 -8.49 -7.14
CA ILE A 158 -2.06 -8.49 -7.84
C ILE A 158 -2.10 -9.65 -8.83
N ASN A 159 -2.96 -10.63 -8.58
CA ASN A 159 -3.23 -11.75 -9.48
C ASN A 159 -4.43 -11.46 -10.40
N LEU A 160 -4.33 -10.39 -11.20
CA LEU A 160 -5.34 -9.99 -12.19
C LEU A 160 -4.65 -9.69 -13.52
N PRO A 161 -5.31 -9.93 -14.67
CA PRO A 161 -4.74 -9.59 -15.98
C PRO A 161 -4.38 -8.11 -16.03
N SER A 162 -3.30 -7.74 -16.73
CA SER A 162 -2.88 -6.34 -16.82
C SER A 162 -3.92 -5.45 -17.51
N LYS A 163 -4.01 -4.20 -17.08
CA LYS A 163 -4.94 -3.17 -17.60
C LYS A 163 -6.41 -3.50 -17.35
N CYS A 164 -6.70 -4.35 -16.36
CA CYS A 164 -8.05 -4.53 -15.85
C CYS A 164 -8.28 -3.64 -14.62
N LEU A 165 -9.49 -3.12 -14.49
CA LEU A 165 -9.93 -2.52 -13.23
C LEU A 165 -9.96 -3.60 -12.14
N ILE A 166 -9.42 -3.30 -10.97
CA ILE A 166 -9.43 -4.22 -9.81
C ILE A 166 -10.85 -4.36 -9.25
N GLY A 167 -11.68 -3.33 -9.43
CA GLY A 167 -13.05 -3.26 -8.95
C GLY A 167 -13.14 -2.87 -7.47
N ILE A 168 -12.19 -2.06 -6.97
CA ILE A 168 -12.08 -1.75 -5.54
C ILE A 168 -13.38 -1.12 -4.98
N PRO A 169 -13.99 -0.09 -5.61
CA PRO A 169 -15.24 0.47 -5.10
C PRO A 169 -16.35 -0.58 -4.97
N TRP A 170 -16.50 -1.45 -5.97
CA TRP A 170 -17.51 -2.51 -5.96
C TRP A 170 -17.26 -3.55 -4.87
N ARG A 171 -16.01 -3.95 -4.69
CA ARG A 171 -15.61 -4.90 -3.64
C ARG A 171 -15.87 -4.34 -2.24
N LEU A 172 -15.56 -3.06 -2.03
CA LEU A 172 -15.83 -2.40 -0.75
C LEU A 172 -17.33 -2.28 -0.49
N VAL A 173 -18.13 -1.86 -1.48
CA VAL A 173 -19.58 -1.77 -1.34
C VAL A 173 -20.20 -3.10 -0.92
N LEU A 174 -19.76 -4.22 -1.52
CA LEU A 174 -20.23 -5.56 -1.13
C LEU A 174 -19.86 -5.89 0.33
N ARG A 175 -18.61 -5.62 0.75
CA ARG A 175 -18.18 -5.83 2.14
C ARG A 175 -18.91 -4.97 3.17
N LEU A 176 -19.45 -3.81 2.77
CA LEU A 176 -20.20 -2.93 3.66
C LEU A 176 -21.65 -3.38 3.89
N ILE A 177 -22.14 -4.33 3.08
CA ILE A 177 -23.48 -4.91 3.19
C ILE A 177 -23.48 -6.15 4.09
N ASP A 178 -22.43 -6.98 3.96
CA ASP A 178 -22.24 -8.21 4.74
C ASP A 178 -21.94 -7.92 6.24
#